data_AF-A0A1S2XIY1-F1
#
_entry.id   AF-A0A1S2XIY1-F1
#
_cell.length_a   1.000
_cell.length_b   1.000
_cell.length_c   1.000
_cell.angle_alpha   90.00
_cell.angle_beta   90.00
_cell.angle_gamma   90.00
#
_symmetry.space_group_name_H-M   'P 1'
#
loop_
_entity.id
_entity.type
_entity.pdbx_description
1 polymer ?
#
loop_
_entity_poly.entity_id
_entity_poly.type
_entity_poly.pdbx_seq_one_letter_code
_entity_poly.pdbx_strand_id
1 'polypeptide(L)'
;MVATNVKAETSSLMEKRSWLEAEMNTIIARLSQPGAPGLSGNLLDSEGFPRSDIDVPIVRAERRRLAELRNDYTDITEKINQNIQILHSARLGNNNRSSPFKNSDNDDGSDIQTSSTVETVASTPSQNVLLSLSPNSMDVDVLVSRPFAVVDEIADASPAVEDGLQLGDQILKFGNVEAGDNLIQRLASEAQSSMGQTVPVVIMRQGTVINLTITPRTWQGRGLLGCHFRIL
;
A
#
# COMPACT_ATOMS: atom_id res chain seq x y z
N MET A 1 -13.85 7.09 25.11
CA MET A 1 -12.98 8.29 25.26
C MET A 1 -11.84 8.33 24.26
N VAL A 2 -11.21 7.21 23.85
CA VAL A 2 -10.07 7.24 22.91
C VAL A 2 -10.46 7.74 21.51
N ALA A 3 -11.56 7.26 20.92
CA ALA A 3 -11.98 7.63 19.57
C ALA A 3 -12.30 9.13 19.40
N THR A 4 -12.84 9.78 20.43
CA THR A 4 -13.13 11.23 20.39
C THR A 4 -11.86 12.07 20.42
N ASN A 5 -10.83 11.60 21.12
CA ASN A 5 -9.52 12.25 21.19
C ASN A 5 -8.78 12.17 19.84
N VAL A 6 -8.73 10.98 19.25
CA VAL A 6 -8.08 10.77 17.94
C VAL A 6 -8.76 11.60 16.85
N LYS A 7 -10.11 11.70 16.88
CA LYS A 7 -10.86 12.54 15.93
C LYS A 7 -10.51 14.04 16.06
N ALA A 8 -10.37 14.56 17.27
CA ALA A 8 -9.98 15.95 17.49
C ALA A 8 -8.55 16.21 17.00
N GLU A 9 -7.63 15.29 17.32
CA GLU A 9 -6.25 15.35 16.84
C GLU A 9 -6.15 15.30 15.31
N THR A 10 -6.89 14.42 14.64
CA THR A 10 -6.91 14.36 13.16
C THR A 10 -7.38 15.67 12.55
N SER A 11 -8.42 16.28 13.12
CA SER A 11 -8.94 17.55 12.60
C SER A 11 -7.91 18.67 12.73
N SER A 12 -7.19 18.72 13.86
CA SER A 12 -6.12 19.70 14.08
C SER A 12 -4.92 19.46 13.14
N LEU A 13 -4.54 18.20 12.91
CA LEU A 13 -3.49 17.86 11.94
C LEU A 13 -3.88 18.24 10.51
N MET A 14 -5.15 18.08 10.12
CA MET A 14 -5.64 18.51 8.80
C MET A 14 -5.57 20.03 8.62
N GLU A 15 -5.92 20.80 9.65
CA GLU A 15 -5.79 22.26 9.64
C GLU A 15 -4.32 22.69 9.51
N LYS A 16 -3.42 22.06 10.30
CA LYS A 16 -1.98 22.29 10.19
C LYS A 16 -1.44 21.92 8.80
N ARG A 17 -1.93 20.82 8.21
CA ARG A 17 -1.57 20.40 6.84
C ARG A 17 -1.95 21.48 5.82
N SER A 18 -3.17 22.00 5.91
CA SER A 18 -3.64 23.07 5.02
C SER A 18 -2.81 24.35 5.16
N TRP A 19 -2.39 24.71 6.38
CA TRP A 19 -1.50 25.84 6.62
C TRP A 19 -0.12 25.64 5.96
N LEU A 20 0.48 24.45 6.10
CA LEU A 20 1.75 24.11 5.44
C LEU A 20 1.63 24.15 3.91
N GLU A 21 0.55 23.61 3.36
CA GLU A 21 0.26 23.66 1.92
C GLU A 21 0.18 25.11 1.42
N ALA A 22 -0.48 25.98 2.17
CA ALA A 22 -0.58 27.39 1.83
C ALA A 22 0.81 28.06 1.83
N GLU A 23 1.61 27.86 2.88
CA GLU A 23 2.98 28.41 2.97
C GLU A 23 3.86 27.89 1.82
N MET A 24 3.84 26.59 1.56
CA MET A 24 4.54 25.97 0.44
C MET A 24 4.12 26.60 -0.90
N ASN A 25 2.83 26.78 -1.14
CA ASN A 25 2.33 27.40 -2.36
C ASN A 25 2.82 28.85 -2.51
N THR A 26 2.91 29.62 -1.42
CA THR A 26 3.46 30.98 -1.48
C THR A 26 4.93 31.00 -1.90
N ILE A 27 5.74 30.07 -1.39
CA ILE A 27 7.16 29.96 -1.74
C ILE A 27 7.31 29.49 -3.20
N ILE A 28 6.53 28.49 -3.62
CA ILE A 28 6.54 28.00 -5.01
C ILE A 28 6.18 29.12 -5.98
N ALA A 29 5.14 29.91 -5.68
CA ALA A 29 4.71 31.02 -6.54
C ALA A 29 5.82 32.07 -6.71
N ARG A 30 6.56 32.38 -5.64
CA ARG A 30 7.69 33.32 -5.69
C ARG A 30 8.88 32.78 -6.49
N LEU A 31 9.25 31.52 -6.26
CA LEU A 31 10.36 30.87 -6.98
C LEU A 31 10.04 30.59 -8.45
N SER A 32 8.77 30.58 -8.84
CA SER A 32 8.30 30.28 -10.20
C SER A 32 7.89 31.52 -11.01
N GLN A 33 8.22 32.72 -10.53
CA GLN A 33 7.99 33.95 -11.31
C GLN A 33 8.83 33.96 -12.60
N PRO A 34 8.38 34.64 -13.67
CA PRO A 34 9.18 34.81 -14.87
C PRO A 34 10.56 35.42 -14.55
N GLY A 35 11.63 34.72 -14.93
CA GLY A 35 13.01 35.13 -14.64
C GLY A 35 13.62 34.54 -13.36
N ALA A 36 12.80 33.97 -12.47
CA ALA A 36 13.29 33.26 -11.29
C ALA A 36 13.93 31.90 -11.67
N PRO A 37 14.89 31.39 -10.89
CA PRO A 37 15.61 30.16 -11.20
C PRO A 37 14.78 28.90 -10.93
N GLY A 38 13.50 29.02 -10.53
CA GLY A 38 12.65 27.87 -10.23
C GLY A 38 13.05 27.14 -8.95
N LEU A 39 12.46 25.94 -8.78
CA LEU A 39 12.68 25.09 -7.60
C LEU A 39 14.06 24.42 -7.58
N SER A 40 14.64 24.16 -8.75
CA SER A 40 15.89 23.41 -8.91
C SER A 40 16.86 24.00 -9.93
N GLY A 41 16.53 25.13 -10.57
CA GLY A 41 17.39 25.70 -11.60
C GLY A 41 18.70 26.28 -11.07
N ASN A 42 19.64 26.47 -12.01
CA ASN A 42 21.00 26.90 -11.73
C ASN A 42 21.04 28.33 -11.17
N LEU A 43 21.86 28.54 -10.14
CA LEU A 43 22.04 29.86 -9.50
C LEU A 43 23.29 30.58 -10.02
N LEU A 44 24.00 29.97 -10.95
CA LEU A 44 25.20 30.51 -11.58
C LEU A 44 24.89 30.89 -13.04
N ASP A 45 25.63 31.85 -13.56
CA ASP A 45 25.64 32.20 -14.97
C ASP A 45 26.50 31.21 -15.80
N SER A 46 26.64 31.48 -17.09
CA SER A 46 27.46 30.66 -18.01
C SER A 46 28.96 30.72 -17.72
N GLU A 47 29.43 31.72 -16.99
CA GLU A 47 30.83 31.91 -16.62
C GLU A 47 31.14 31.29 -15.24
N GLY A 48 30.13 30.77 -14.54
CA GLY A 48 30.27 30.12 -13.24
C GLY A 48 30.19 31.07 -12.05
N PHE A 49 29.78 32.32 -12.25
CA PHE A 49 29.58 33.31 -11.20
C PHE A 49 28.12 33.35 -10.73
N PRO A 50 27.84 33.80 -9.49
CA PRO A 50 26.48 34.00 -9.02
C PRO A 50 25.71 34.92 -9.96
N ARG A 51 24.53 34.47 -10.36
CA ARG A 51 23.64 35.23 -11.23
C ARG A 51 23.31 36.61 -10.63
N SER A 52 23.47 37.65 -11.43
CA SER A 52 23.23 39.05 -11.03
C SER A 52 21.75 39.46 -11.09
N ASP A 53 20.93 38.70 -11.82
CA ASP A 53 19.48 38.90 -11.96
C ASP A 53 18.68 38.49 -10.72
N ILE A 54 19.28 37.75 -9.77
CA ILE A 54 18.58 37.15 -8.64
C ILE A 54 19.34 37.32 -7.32
N ASP A 55 18.58 37.41 -6.22
CA ASP A 55 19.15 37.33 -4.87
C ASP A 55 19.36 35.85 -4.49
N VAL A 56 20.58 35.36 -4.75
CA VAL A 56 20.98 33.97 -4.49
C VAL A 56 20.78 33.56 -3.01
N PRO A 57 21.19 34.35 -2.00
CA PRO A 57 20.87 34.07 -0.60
C PRO A 57 19.39 33.84 -0.32
N ILE A 58 18.50 34.70 -0.83
CA ILE A 58 17.04 34.57 -0.61
C ILE A 58 16.53 33.29 -1.27
N VAL A 59 16.88 33.04 -2.53
CA VAL A 59 16.45 31.83 -3.25
C VAL A 59 16.89 30.56 -2.52
N ARG A 60 18.11 30.54 -1.98
CA ARG A 60 18.60 29.39 -1.18
C ARG A 60 17.82 29.22 0.12
N ALA A 61 17.50 30.31 0.81
CA ALA A 61 16.69 30.26 2.02
C ALA A 61 15.28 29.73 1.72
N GLU A 62 14.66 30.20 0.63
CA GLU A 62 13.33 29.75 0.20
C GLU A 62 13.32 28.28 -0.21
N ARG A 63 14.31 27.81 -0.99
CA ARG A 63 14.43 26.39 -1.33
C ARG A 63 14.64 25.51 -0.10
N ARG A 64 15.45 25.97 0.88
CA ARG A 64 15.62 25.25 2.15
C ARG A 64 14.31 25.18 2.91
N ARG A 65 13.64 26.32 3.09
CA ARG A 65 12.35 26.40 3.78
C ARG A 65 11.31 25.49 3.13
N LEU A 66 11.26 25.47 1.80
CA LEU A 66 10.39 24.57 1.05
C LEU A 66 10.69 23.09 1.30
N ALA A 67 11.97 22.71 1.42
CA ALA A 67 12.36 21.34 1.75
C ALA A 67 11.94 20.95 3.18
N GLU A 68 12.13 21.85 4.16
CA GLU A 68 11.67 21.67 5.54
C GLU A 68 10.15 21.47 5.58
N LEU A 69 9.38 22.35 4.95
CA LEU A 69 7.92 22.27 4.90
C LEU A 69 7.42 20.98 4.23
N ARG A 70 8.15 20.46 3.23
CA ARG A 70 7.82 19.18 2.58
C ARG A 70 7.99 17.99 3.51
N ASN A 71 9.06 17.97 4.30
CA ASN A 71 9.27 16.93 5.30
C ASN A 71 8.19 16.98 6.39
N ASP A 72 7.89 18.18 6.90
CA ASP A 72 6.82 18.36 7.90
C ASP A 72 5.45 17.93 7.33
N TYR A 73 5.20 18.22 6.06
CA TYR A 73 3.98 17.81 5.37
C TYR A 73 3.88 16.29 5.24
N THR A 74 4.97 15.60 4.89
CA THR A 74 4.97 14.13 4.83
C THR A 74 4.69 13.51 6.19
N ASP A 75 5.32 14.02 7.25
CA ASP A 75 5.14 13.52 8.61
C ASP A 75 3.70 13.71 9.12
N ILE A 76 3.12 14.88 8.87
CA ILE A 76 1.72 15.15 9.25
C ILE A 76 0.76 14.29 8.44
N THR A 77 1.01 14.10 7.15
CA THR A 77 0.17 13.27 6.29
C THR A 77 0.19 11.82 6.75
N GLU A 78 1.36 11.29 7.10
CA GLU A 78 1.50 9.95 7.65
C GLU A 78 0.74 9.81 8.98
N LYS A 79 0.88 10.78 9.88
CA LYS A 79 0.17 10.78 11.17
C LYS A 79 -1.35 10.85 11.01
N ILE A 80 -1.85 11.62 10.04
CA ILE A 80 -3.27 11.65 9.69
C ILE A 80 -3.74 10.26 9.24
N ASN A 81 -2.99 9.60 8.36
CA ASN A 81 -3.32 8.26 7.86
C ASN A 81 -3.41 7.24 8.99
N GLN A 82 -2.43 7.22 9.90
CA GLN A 82 -2.42 6.35 11.08
C GLN A 82 -3.67 6.58 11.95
N ASN A 83 -3.99 7.83 12.24
CA ASN A 83 -5.15 8.16 13.06
C ASN A 83 -6.49 7.79 12.39
N ILE A 84 -6.62 7.96 11.08
CA ILE A 84 -7.80 7.52 10.32
C ILE A 84 -7.95 5.99 10.41
N GLN A 85 -6.85 5.25 10.28
CA GLN A 85 -6.85 3.80 10.40
C GLN A 85 -7.29 3.33 11.80
N ILE A 86 -6.84 4.01 12.86
CA ILE A 86 -7.28 3.76 14.24
C ILE A 86 -8.78 4.02 14.41
N LEU A 87 -9.30 5.12 13.85
CA LEU A 87 -10.73 5.43 13.91
C LEU A 87 -11.57 4.38 13.18
N HIS A 88 -11.10 3.89 12.03
CA HIS A 88 -11.80 2.89 11.24
C HIS A 88 -11.81 1.51 11.91
N SER A 89 -10.67 1.06 12.44
CA SER A 89 -10.56 -0.22 13.15
C SER A 89 -11.38 -0.24 14.45
N ALA A 90 -11.37 0.87 15.22
CA ALA A 90 -12.21 1.02 16.40
C ALA A 90 -13.71 0.97 16.08
N ARG A 91 -14.12 1.44 14.90
CA ARG A 91 -15.52 1.39 14.46
C ARG A 91 -15.95 0.00 14.01
N LEU A 92 -15.10 -0.71 13.28
CA LEU A 92 -15.33 -2.10 12.87
C LEU A 92 -15.42 -3.05 14.07
N GLY A 93 -14.57 -2.89 15.09
CA GLY A 93 -14.61 -3.70 16.31
C GLY A 93 -15.90 -3.55 17.14
N ASN A 94 -16.59 -2.43 17.02
CA ASN A 94 -17.86 -2.20 17.71
C ASN A 94 -19.06 -2.86 17.00
N ASN A 95 -18.99 -3.09 15.68
CA ASN A 95 -20.06 -3.77 14.93
C ASN A 95 -20.06 -5.30 15.09
N ASN A 96 -18.98 -5.90 15.60
CA ASN A 96 -18.91 -7.34 15.89
C ASN A 96 -19.37 -7.73 17.31
N ARG A 97 -19.95 -6.82 18.09
CA ARG A 97 -20.43 -7.11 19.47
C ARG A 97 -21.92 -7.46 19.58
N SER A 98 -22.58 -7.83 18.48
CA SER A 98 -23.94 -8.38 18.54
C SER A 98 -24.09 -9.67 17.72
N SER A 99 -23.60 -10.78 18.27
CA SER A 99 -24.36 -12.04 18.32
C SER A 99 -23.79 -12.96 19.42
N PRO A 100 -24.58 -13.35 20.44
CA PRO A 100 -24.22 -14.38 21.39
C PRO A 100 -24.66 -15.75 20.86
N PHE A 101 -23.71 -16.62 20.51
CA PHE A 101 -23.96 -18.05 20.47
C PHE A 101 -22.92 -18.79 21.29
N LYS A 102 -23.40 -19.29 22.43
CA LYS A 102 -22.79 -20.25 23.33
C LYS A 102 -23.25 -21.64 22.91
N ASN A 103 -22.35 -22.63 22.93
CA ASN A 103 -22.52 -24.07 23.25
C ASN A 103 -21.16 -24.74 22.96
N SER A 104 -20.33 -25.05 23.95
CA SER A 104 -20.26 -26.25 24.84
C SER A 104 -19.34 -27.36 24.30
N ASP A 105 -18.20 -27.50 24.99
CA ASP A 105 -17.51 -28.71 25.49
C ASP A 105 -17.13 -29.89 24.60
N ASN A 106 -15.85 -30.32 24.80
CA ASN A 106 -15.26 -31.68 24.88
C ASN A 106 -13.82 -31.62 24.30
N ASP A 107 -12.75 -31.56 25.09
CA ASP A 107 -12.08 -32.62 25.89
C ASP A 107 -11.23 -33.61 25.06
N ASP A 108 -10.05 -33.91 25.64
CA ASP A 108 -9.09 -35.00 25.35
C ASP A 108 -8.21 -34.85 24.08
N GLY A 109 -6.88 -35.01 24.06
CA GLY A 109 -5.91 -35.52 25.03
C GLY A 109 -4.76 -36.22 24.27
N SER A 110 -3.51 -35.97 24.70
CA SER A 110 -2.23 -36.66 24.36
C SER A 110 -1.64 -36.50 22.94
N ASP A 111 -0.47 -35.86 22.72
CA ASP A 111 0.92 -36.08 23.18
C ASP A 111 1.63 -37.31 22.60
N ILE A 112 2.84 -37.05 22.06
CA ILE A 112 4.12 -37.80 22.09
C ILE A 112 4.92 -37.43 20.82
N GLN A 113 6.19 -37.02 20.84
CA GLN A 113 7.16 -36.63 21.88
C GLN A 113 8.47 -36.34 21.12
N THR A 114 9.18 -35.27 21.50
CA THR A 114 10.63 -35.25 21.84
C THR A 114 11.66 -35.60 20.75
N SER A 115 12.89 -35.11 20.74
CA SER A 115 13.79 -34.51 21.75
C SER A 115 14.94 -33.89 20.93
N SER A 116 15.67 -32.84 21.31
CA SER A 116 16.58 -32.68 22.47
C SER A 116 17.55 -31.56 22.01
N THR A 117 18.19 -30.68 22.80
CA THR A 117 18.39 -30.50 24.24
C THR A 117 19.13 -29.16 24.41
N VAL A 118 18.63 -28.29 25.29
CA VAL A 118 19.26 -27.50 26.39
C VAL A 118 20.71 -26.92 26.20
N GLU A 119 21.14 -25.72 26.63
CA GLU A 119 21.00 -25.00 27.92
C GLU A 119 21.42 -23.51 27.83
N THR A 120 20.64 -22.66 28.53
CA THR A 120 20.96 -21.50 29.42
C THR A 120 22.28 -20.69 29.34
N VAL A 121 22.21 -19.34 29.30
CA VAL A 121 22.23 -18.41 30.47
C VAL A 121 22.05 -16.90 30.10
N ALA A 122 21.19 -16.22 30.89
CA ALA A 122 21.18 -14.82 31.38
C ALA A 122 21.57 -13.61 30.49
N SER A 123 20.61 -12.68 30.27
CA SER A 123 20.60 -11.26 30.74
C SER A 123 19.63 -10.37 29.92
N THR A 124 18.76 -9.63 30.61
CA THR A 124 17.89 -8.52 30.11
C THR A 124 18.72 -7.30 29.62
N PRO A 125 18.12 -6.19 29.13
CA PRO A 125 17.10 -6.00 28.08
C PRO A 125 17.60 -5.01 27.00
N SER A 126 17.44 -5.31 25.70
CA SER A 126 17.93 -4.43 24.62
C SER A 126 16.78 -4.07 23.68
N GLN A 127 16.30 -2.84 23.73
CA GLN A 127 16.65 -1.75 22.80
C GLN A 127 15.93 -1.84 21.46
N ASN A 128 14.97 -0.94 21.32
CA ASN A 128 14.58 -0.20 20.13
C ASN A 128 15.59 -0.30 18.97
N VAL A 129 15.28 -1.06 17.92
CA VAL A 129 15.91 -0.97 16.59
C VAL A 129 14.80 -1.27 15.57
N LEU A 130 14.23 -0.23 14.96
CA LEU A 130 14.56 0.17 13.60
C LEU A 130 14.29 -1.00 12.63
N LEU A 131 13.10 -1.00 12.02
CA LEU A 131 12.81 -1.78 10.81
C LEU A 131 13.72 -1.23 9.71
N SER A 132 14.97 -1.69 9.76
CA SER A 132 15.92 -1.61 8.67
C SER A 132 15.26 -2.37 7.53
N LEU A 133 14.86 -1.61 6.51
CA LEU A 133 14.61 -2.12 5.18
C LEU A 133 15.88 -2.82 4.71
N SER A 134 15.98 -4.12 4.99
CA SER A 134 16.87 -4.99 4.22
C SER A 134 16.13 -5.30 2.93
N PRO A 135 16.64 -4.87 1.77
CA PRO A 135 15.99 -5.07 0.49
C PRO A 135 16.18 -6.54 0.11
N ASN A 136 15.27 -7.39 0.55
CA ASN A 136 15.12 -8.68 -0.11
C ASN A 136 14.65 -8.38 -1.54
N SER A 137 15.52 -8.75 -2.47
CA SER A 137 15.61 -8.42 -3.89
C SER A 137 14.41 -8.87 -4.77
N MET A 138 13.18 -8.90 -4.27
CA MET A 138 12.00 -9.29 -5.05
C MET A 138 10.75 -8.41 -4.83
N ASP A 139 10.80 -7.37 -3.99
CA ASP A 139 9.58 -6.66 -3.53
C ASP A 139 9.52 -5.15 -3.85
N VAL A 140 10.31 -4.69 -4.82
CA VAL A 140 10.36 -3.27 -5.22
C VAL A 140 9.36 -2.93 -6.35
N ASP A 141 8.77 -3.93 -7.01
CA ASP A 141 7.98 -3.69 -8.24
C ASP A 141 6.44 -3.72 -8.04
N VAL A 142 5.97 -4.20 -6.89
CA VAL A 142 4.52 -4.39 -6.66
C VAL A 142 3.81 -3.09 -6.30
N LEU A 143 4.50 -2.11 -5.68
CA LEU A 143 3.93 -0.79 -5.38
C LEU A 143 3.88 0.16 -6.59
N VAL A 144 4.53 -0.20 -7.71
CA VAL A 144 4.57 0.61 -8.96
C VAL A 144 3.81 -0.07 -10.11
N SER A 145 3.43 -1.34 -9.96
CA SER A 145 2.71 -2.11 -10.99
C SER A 145 1.32 -1.52 -11.24
N ARG A 146 1.11 -1.01 -12.46
CA ARG A 146 -0.20 -0.51 -12.90
C ARG A 146 -1.16 -1.68 -13.07
N PRO A 147 -2.40 -1.61 -12.53
CA PRO A 147 -3.39 -2.63 -12.77
C PRO A 147 -3.68 -2.71 -14.28
N PHE A 148 -3.66 -3.92 -14.84
CA PHE A 148 -3.88 -4.14 -16.28
C PHE A 148 -5.25 -4.74 -16.60
N ALA A 149 -5.95 -5.28 -15.60
CA ALA A 149 -7.27 -5.85 -15.78
C ALA A 149 -8.14 -5.62 -14.54
N VAL A 150 -9.45 -5.62 -14.73
CA VAL A 150 -10.45 -5.58 -13.66
C VAL A 150 -11.37 -6.77 -13.80
N VAL A 151 -11.76 -7.35 -12.67
CA VAL A 151 -12.76 -8.42 -12.64
C VAL A 151 -14.15 -7.78 -12.77
N ASP A 152 -14.78 -8.01 -13.92
CA ASP A 152 -16.04 -7.36 -14.28
C ASP A 152 -17.25 -8.22 -13.92
N GLU A 153 -17.10 -9.54 -14.08
CA GLU A 153 -18.13 -10.53 -13.77
C GLU A 153 -17.49 -11.75 -13.12
N ILE A 154 -18.20 -12.35 -12.17
CA ILE A 154 -17.85 -13.63 -11.55
C ILE A 154 -19.13 -14.43 -11.44
N ALA A 155 -19.08 -15.69 -11.88
CA ALA A 155 -20.20 -16.59 -11.74
C ALA A 155 -20.29 -17.16 -10.32
N ASP A 156 -21.52 -17.34 -9.84
CA ASP A 156 -21.79 -17.97 -8.56
C ASP A 156 -21.26 -19.41 -8.52
N ALA A 157 -20.73 -19.82 -7.36
CA ALA A 157 -20.10 -21.13 -7.16
C ALA A 157 -18.97 -21.45 -8.16
N SER A 158 -18.28 -20.43 -8.67
CA SER A 158 -17.07 -20.60 -9.48
C SER A 158 -15.81 -20.68 -8.61
N PRO A 159 -14.73 -21.32 -9.12
CA PRO A 159 -13.44 -21.34 -8.44
C PRO A 159 -12.92 -19.94 -8.08
N ALA A 160 -13.18 -18.93 -8.93
CA ALA A 160 -12.80 -17.56 -8.64
C ALA A 160 -13.43 -17.03 -7.33
N VAL A 161 -14.70 -17.33 -7.05
CA VAL A 161 -15.37 -16.94 -5.78
C VAL A 161 -14.78 -17.71 -4.60
N GLU A 162 -14.63 -19.03 -4.76
CA GLU A 162 -14.11 -19.92 -3.71
C GLU A 162 -12.68 -19.55 -3.31
N ASP A 163 -11.88 -19.13 -4.28
CA ASP A 163 -10.50 -18.72 -4.11
C ASP A 163 -10.36 -17.24 -3.68
N GLY A 164 -11.49 -16.55 -3.47
CA GLY A 164 -11.56 -15.23 -2.82
C GLY A 164 -11.50 -14.01 -3.75
N LEU A 165 -11.63 -14.21 -5.06
CA LEU A 165 -11.73 -13.12 -6.04
C LEU A 165 -13.10 -12.44 -5.94
N GLN A 166 -13.13 -11.13 -6.09
CA GLN A 166 -14.34 -10.31 -5.98
C GLN A 166 -14.53 -9.40 -7.20
N LEU A 167 -15.79 -9.03 -7.45
CA LEU A 167 -16.14 -8.05 -8.47
C LEU A 167 -15.46 -6.71 -8.19
N GLY A 168 -14.82 -6.14 -9.21
CA GLY A 168 -14.09 -4.88 -9.12
C GLY A 168 -12.63 -5.02 -8.67
N ASP A 169 -12.14 -6.23 -8.40
CA ASP A 169 -10.71 -6.45 -8.13
C ASP A 169 -9.86 -6.05 -9.32
N GLN A 170 -8.81 -5.28 -9.07
CA GLN A 170 -7.88 -4.85 -10.10
C GLN A 170 -6.64 -5.75 -10.09
N ILE A 171 -6.35 -6.43 -11.18
CA ILE A 171 -5.25 -7.38 -11.27
C ILE A 171 -3.95 -6.64 -11.59
N LEU A 172 -2.95 -6.80 -10.73
CA LEU A 172 -1.59 -6.28 -10.91
C LEU A 172 -0.68 -7.35 -11.50
N LYS A 173 -0.83 -8.61 -11.08
CA LYS A 173 -0.04 -9.75 -11.56
C LYS A 173 -0.83 -11.05 -11.44
N PHE A 174 -0.72 -11.93 -12.43
CA PHE A 174 -1.37 -13.25 -12.42
C PHE A 174 -0.34 -14.33 -12.78
N GLY A 175 0.15 -15.07 -11.78
CA GLY A 175 1.22 -16.05 -11.98
C GLY A 175 2.46 -15.39 -12.57
N ASN A 176 2.84 -15.84 -13.76
CA ASN A 176 3.93 -15.26 -14.55
C ASN A 176 3.49 -14.18 -15.56
N VAL A 177 2.22 -13.79 -15.55
CA VAL A 177 1.65 -12.78 -16.46
C VAL A 177 1.63 -11.41 -15.78
N GLU A 178 2.31 -10.46 -16.41
CA GLU A 178 2.36 -9.04 -16.05
C GLU A 178 1.77 -8.17 -17.18
N ALA A 179 1.59 -6.88 -16.92
CA ALA A 179 1.05 -5.92 -17.89
C ALA A 179 1.86 -5.93 -19.21
N GLY A 180 1.18 -6.02 -20.35
CA GLY A 180 1.83 -6.04 -21.67
C GLY A 180 0.87 -6.37 -22.82
N ASP A 181 1.41 -6.83 -23.94
CA ASP A 181 0.60 -7.20 -25.11
C ASP A 181 -0.01 -8.60 -24.98
N ASN A 182 -1.17 -8.82 -25.60
CA ASN A 182 -1.89 -10.10 -25.65
C ASN A 182 -2.27 -10.67 -24.26
N LEU A 183 -2.61 -9.80 -23.30
CA LEU A 183 -2.97 -10.16 -21.92
C LEU A 183 -4.02 -11.27 -21.81
N ILE A 184 -5.10 -11.18 -22.58
CA ILE A 184 -6.19 -12.17 -22.52
C ILE A 184 -5.68 -13.57 -22.89
N GLN A 185 -4.89 -13.66 -23.96
CA GLN A 185 -4.34 -14.93 -24.41
C GLN A 185 -3.33 -15.48 -23.40
N ARG A 186 -2.46 -14.63 -22.84
CA ARG A 186 -1.48 -15.03 -21.82
C ARG A 186 -2.14 -15.50 -20.54
N LEU A 187 -3.16 -14.79 -20.04
CA LEU A 187 -3.95 -15.21 -18.89
C LEU A 187 -4.62 -16.56 -19.13
N ALA A 188 -5.22 -16.75 -20.31
CA ALA A 188 -5.85 -18.00 -20.67
C ALA A 188 -4.83 -19.15 -20.77
N SER A 189 -3.67 -18.91 -21.40
CA SER A 189 -2.58 -19.89 -21.48
C SER A 189 -2.03 -20.24 -20.11
N GLU A 190 -1.77 -19.26 -19.25
CA GLU A 190 -1.28 -19.47 -17.88
C GLU A 190 -2.30 -20.27 -17.06
N ALA A 191 -3.58 -19.89 -17.09
CA ALA A 191 -4.63 -20.63 -16.40
C ALA A 191 -4.78 -22.07 -16.91
N GLN A 192 -4.59 -22.30 -18.22
CA GLN A 192 -4.67 -23.63 -18.82
C GLN A 192 -3.44 -24.48 -18.49
N SER A 193 -2.25 -23.88 -18.47
CA SER A 193 -0.99 -24.54 -18.11
C SER A 193 -0.92 -24.88 -16.63
N SER A 194 -1.51 -24.04 -15.77
CA SER A 194 -1.57 -24.24 -14.33
C SER A 194 -2.89 -24.87 -13.87
N MET A 195 -3.57 -25.62 -14.74
CA MET A 195 -4.79 -26.32 -14.39
C MET A 195 -4.56 -27.31 -13.24
N GLY A 196 -5.34 -27.18 -12.17
CA GLY A 196 -5.23 -27.97 -10.93
C GLY A 196 -4.09 -27.53 -10.00
N GLN A 197 -3.34 -26.49 -10.33
CA GLN A 197 -2.28 -25.92 -9.50
C GLN A 197 -2.65 -24.51 -9.02
N THR A 198 -2.19 -24.14 -7.82
CA THR A 198 -2.43 -22.81 -7.26
C THR A 198 -1.54 -21.77 -7.96
N VAL A 199 -2.16 -20.79 -8.61
CA VAL A 199 -1.51 -19.65 -9.25
C VAL A 199 -1.56 -18.44 -8.30
N PRO A 200 -0.42 -17.86 -7.92
CA PRO A 200 -0.41 -16.64 -7.12
C PRO A 200 -0.87 -15.44 -7.96
N VAL A 201 -1.80 -14.66 -7.42
CA VAL A 201 -2.37 -13.49 -8.09
C VAL A 201 -2.28 -12.30 -7.14
N VAL A 202 -1.73 -11.20 -7.63
CA VAL A 202 -1.63 -9.94 -6.90
C VAL A 202 -2.73 -9.02 -7.41
N ILE A 203 -3.58 -8.57 -6.50
CA ILE A 203 -4.71 -7.71 -6.82
C ILE A 203 -4.67 -6.43 -5.97
N MET A 204 -5.41 -5.41 -6.40
CA MET A 204 -5.69 -4.21 -5.62
C MET A 204 -7.19 -4.10 -5.38
N ARG A 205 -7.58 -4.14 -4.10
CA ARG A 205 -8.96 -4.02 -3.62
C ARG A 205 -9.05 -2.84 -2.67
N GLN A 206 -9.90 -1.86 -2.98
CA GLN A 206 -10.07 -0.64 -2.16
C GLN A 206 -8.74 0.11 -1.89
N GLY A 207 -7.80 0.07 -2.83
CA GLY A 207 -6.49 0.71 -2.71
C GLY A 207 -5.46 -0.06 -1.87
N THR A 208 -5.79 -1.26 -1.39
CA THR A 208 -4.86 -2.16 -0.70
C THR A 208 -4.44 -3.28 -1.65
N VAL A 209 -3.14 -3.57 -1.71
CA VAL A 209 -2.62 -4.71 -2.47
C VAL A 209 -2.83 -5.99 -1.64
N ILE A 210 -3.47 -6.99 -2.26
CA ILE A 210 -3.79 -8.28 -1.65
C ILE A 210 -3.21 -9.38 -2.52
N ASN A 211 -2.52 -10.32 -1.90
CA ASN A 211 -2.05 -11.54 -2.56
C ASN A 211 -3.08 -12.64 -2.36
N LEU A 212 -3.60 -13.17 -3.46
CA LEU A 212 -4.53 -14.29 -3.51
C LEU A 212 -3.87 -15.47 -4.23
N THR A 213 -4.42 -16.66 -4.03
CA THR A 213 -4.01 -17.86 -4.75
C THR A 213 -5.24 -18.44 -5.40
N ILE A 214 -5.23 -18.50 -6.74
CA ILE A 214 -6.36 -18.96 -7.53
C ILE A 214 -5.98 -20.29 -8.15
N THR A 215 -6.89 -21.25 -8.13
CA THR A 215 -6.69 -22.60 -8.66
C THR A 215 -7.58 -22.81 -9.89
N PRO A 216 -7.04 -22.71 -11.12
CA PRO A 216 -7.81 -22.99 -12.33
C PRO A 216 -8.28 -24.46 -12.33
N ARG A 217 -9.59 -24.68 -12.27
CA ARG A 217 -10.19 -26.03 -12.27
C ARG A 217 -11.46 -26.08 -13.10
N THR A 218 -11.76 -27.25 -13.65
CA THR A 218 -13.07 -27.48 -14.29
C THR A 218 -14.18 -27.34 -13.26
N TRP A 219 -15.21 -26.59 -13.62
CA TRP A 219 -16.38 -26.32 -12.79
C TRP A 219 -17.66 -26.39 -13.66
N GLN A 220 -18.84 -26.18 -13.07
CA GLN A 220 -20.12 -26.36 -13.79
C GLN A 220 -20.39 -25.31 -14.88
N GLY A 221 -19.61 -24.24 -14.96
CA GLY A 221 -19.75 -23.20 -15.96
C GLY A 221 -18.68 -23.23 -17.06
N ARG A 222 -18.51 -22.09 -17.75
CA ARG A 222 -17.56 -21.96 -18.86
C ARG A 222 -16.16 -21.60 -18.36
N GLY A 223 -15.15 -22.18 -18.98
CA GLY A 223 -13.73 -21.92 -18.66
C GLY A 223 -13.26 -22.59 -17.37
N LEU A 224 -12.10 -22.15 -16.87
CA LEU A 224 -11.40 -22.77 -15.73
C LEU A 224 -11.54 -21.99 -14.41
N LEU A 225 -12.03 -20.74 -14.47
CA LEU A 225 -12.08 -19.84 -13.33
C LEU A 225 -13.48 -19.30 -13.06
N GLY A 226 -14.28 -19.13 -14.11
CA GLY A 226 -15.63 -18.58 -14.01
C GLY A 226 -15.68 -17.07 -13.75
N CYS A 227 -14.61 -16.35 -14.10
CA CYS A 227 -14.56 -14.89 -14.04
C CYS A 227 -14.28 -14.27 -15.43
N HIS A 228 -14.77 -13.05 -15.64
CA HIS A 228 -14.50 -12.24 -16.81
C HIS A 228 -13.53 -11.11 -16.44
N PHE A 229 -12.40 -11.06 -17.14
CA PHE A 229 -11.41 -10.00 -17.00
C PHE A 229 -11.63 -8.94 -18.09
N ARG A 230 -11.83 -7.70 -17.69
CA ARG A 230 -11.84 -6.54 -18.57
C ARG A 230 -10.48 -5.84 -18.50
N ILE A 231 -9.75 -5.83 -19.61
CA ILE A 231 -8.45 -5.16 -19.72
C ILE A 231 -8.63 -3.63 -19.62
N LEU A 232 -7.68 -2.94 -18.97
CA LEU A 232 -7.64 -1.49 -18.77
C LEU A 232 -6.82 -0.76 -19.83
#